data_AF-A0A1J4S059-F1
#
_entry.id   AF-A0A1J4S059-F1
#
_cell.length_a   1.000
_cell.length_b   1.000
_cell.length_c   1.000
_cell.angle_alpha   90.00
_cell.angle_beta   90.00
_cell.angle_gamma   90.00
#
_symmetry.space_group_name_H-M   'P 1'
#
loop_
_entity.id
_entity.type
_entity.pdbx_description
1 polymer ?
#
loop_
_entity_poly.entity_id
_entity_poly.type
_entity_poly.pdbx_seq_one_letter_code
_entity_poly.pdbx_strand_id
1 'polypeptide(L)'
;MNREIVLDRTMLKIGVILVGVILIFSLIGIGAGGFIPTEKTKEVIMAKYSHQGEFSYKGYSASSLFSGETAQPNPVLFPQIIEEMEILFSSSGIEGDTEIKLILEDKGGNWQKEIPVKTVGSSSVSFPLDWKEIVLLGETINAELRGEKLGELKELSEKELTELSEEEQKALKELKEEKLKENLLKKGSGFLLRIIAEVGKGSDLFTMTLEGDLSSSALKWKEEGFNKIERGFPGGDNWRQGAFGYRVKLKESELFEQTTLERKPELWKTSAVSPDFSLFTGLVESLDINFNYQFNSDVQINSLEEEVKAWMVVEEPGRWKKSFTLLSPTKKQAEFTLNFPLDIDKLGEMVNGINKEIGSKGKEQGITIFAQVHTIAKTNSGIIDEVFDHQLKGKIGETLDFEVVEEQTKKAGKETKQAKTLTLTKEGAITKKVVEPNPLSPRVRNSSLIGLGVSLPIFCALVYFYWKRRPKPSFLEEELKKNRKKYKELISEVTDFPTAKEEETIIDASSLEALVNISNNSLKPILLRVEPKKHTYWVADGLTRYCYVVKEG
;
A
#
# COMPACT_ATOMS: atom_id res chain seq x y z
N MET A 1 1.89 -2.38 90.63
CA MET A 1 0.91 -3.39 90.18
C MET A 1 1.49 -4.12 88.97
N ASN A 2 2.42 -5.04 89.20
CA ASN A 2 3.04 -5.85 88.14
C ASN A 2 2.15 -7.05 87.87
N ARG A 3 1.31 -7.00 86.83
CA ARG A 3 0.73 -8.22 86.28
C ARG A 3 1.85 -8.92 85.53
N GLU A 4 2.45 -9.94 86.15
CA GLU A 4 3.29 -10.88 85.42
C GLU A 4 2.42 -11.50 84.31
N ILE A 5 2.75 -11.19 83.06
CA ILE A 5 2.11 -11.80 81.90
C ILE A 5 2.63 -13.23 81.84
N VAL A 6 1.91 -14.14 82.48
CA VAL A 6 2.14 -15.57 82.33
C VAL A 6 1.72 -15.93 80.90
N LEU A 7 2.68 -15.88 79.96
CA LEU A 7 2.45 -16.34 78.60
C LEU A 7 2.10 -17.83 78.64
N ASP A 8 0.84 -18.13 78.38
CA ASP A 8 0.34 -19.48 78.21
C ASP A 8 1.05 -20.17 77.03
N ARG A 9 1.24 -21.48 77.14
CA ARG A 9 1.89 -22.32 76.14
C ARG A 9 1.16 -22.27 74.79
N THR A 10 -0.16 -22.08 74.81
CA THR A 10 -0.98 -21.88 73.61
C THR A 10 -0.57 -20.60 72.87
N MET A 11 -0.42 -19.50 73.60
CA MET A 11 0.05 -18.22 73.06
C MET A 11 1.46 -18.32 72.49
N LEU A 12 2.36 -19.05 73.15
CA LEU A 12 3.73 -19.24 72.64
C LEU A 12 3.75 -20.09 71.36
N LYS A 13 2.90 -21.12 71.25
CA LYS A 13 2.75 -21.92 70.02
C LYS A 13 2.22 -21.06 68.87
N ILE A 14 1.17 -20.26 69.11
CA ILE A 14 0.60 -19.35 68.11
C ILE A 14 1.66 -18.32 67.67
N GLY A 15 2.43 -17.77 68.63
CA GLY A 15 3.53 -16.85 68.34
C GLY A 15 4.61 -17.46 67.46
N VAL A 16 5.06 -18.69 67.75
CA VAL A 16 6.05 -19.41 66.91
C VAL A 16 5.52 -19.63 65.49
N ILE A 17 4.25 -20.03 65.35
CA ILE A 17 3.63 -20.25 64.03
C ILE A 17 3.55 -18.93 63.25
N LEU A 18 3.05 -17.86 63.87
CA LEU A 18 2.85 -16.57 63.20
C LEU A 18 4.18 -15.93 62.78
N VAL A 19 5.19 -15.95 63.64
CA VAL A 19 6.53 -15.45 63.30
C VAL A 19 7.20 -16.34 62.25
N GLY A 20 6.98 -17.66 62.32
CA GLY A 20 7.45 -18.60 61.29
C GLY A 20 6.88 -18.30 59.90
N VAL A 21 5.58 -17.97 59.81
CA VAL A 21 4.93 -17.56 58.57
C VAL A 21 5.56 -16.27 58.01
N ILE A 22 5.80 -15.26 58.85
CA ILE A 22 6.46 -14.00 58.44
C ILE A 22 7.88 -14.27 57.90
N LEU A 23 8.60 -15.21 58.51
CA LEU A 23 9.95 -15.59 58.09
C LEU A 23 9.93 -16.28 56.71
N ILE A 24 8.94 -17.16 56.48
CA ILE A 24 8.73 -17.80 55.16
C ILE A 24 8.43 -16.73 54.09
N PHE A 25 7.54 -15.78 54.36
CA PHE A 25 7.26 -14.69 53.40
C PHE A 25 8.49 -13.82 53.12
N SER A 26 9.34 -13.58 54.13
CA SER A 26 10.58 -12.82 53.98
C SER A 26 11.58 -13.58 53.08
N LEU A 27 11.70 -14.90 53.24
CA LEU A 27 12.55 -15.74 52.39
C LEU A 27 12.04 -15.80 50.95
N ILE A 28 10.71 -15.93 50.75
CA ILE A 28 10.08 -15.87 49.42
C ILE A 28 10.36 -14.50 48.78
N GLY A 29 10.26 -13.40 49.54
CA GLY A 29 10.54 -12.07 49.04
C GLY A 29 11.98 -11.87 48.57
N ILE A 30 12.97 -12.44 49.28
CA ILE A 30 14.38 -12.46 48.85
C ILE A 30 14.54 -13.26 47.55
N GLY A 31 13.95 -14.46 47.49
CA GLY A 31 13.98 -15.30 46.29
C GLY A 31 13.37 -14.61 45.08
N ALA A 32 12.14 -14.09 45.22
CA ALA A 32 11.44 -13.34 44.20
C ALA A 32 12.21 -12.08 43.78
N GLY A 33 12.82 -11.36 44.72
CA GLY A 33 13.68 -10.21 44.45
C GLY A 33 14.91 -10.55 43.60
N GLY A 34 15.39 -11.80 43.63
CA GLY A 34 16.45 -12.30 42.75
C GLY A 34 16.01 -12.45 41.29
N PHE A 35 14.73 -12.77 41.07
CA PHE A 35 14.15 -12.96 39.73
C PHE A 35 13.62 -11.67 39.09
N ILE A 36 13.41 -10.60 39.86
CA ILE A 36 13.01 -9.31 39.30
C ILE A 36 14.25 -8.65 38.67
N PRO A 37 14.26 -8.42 37.34
CA PRO A 37 15.38 -7.78 36.68
C PRO A 37 15.61 -6.38 37.27
N THR A 38 16.88 -6.07 37.53
CA THR A 38 17.33 -4.78 38.07
C THR A 38 17.14 -3.64 37.08
N GLU A 39 16.96 -3.99 35.80
CA GLU A 39 16.82 -3.08 34.69
C GLU A 39 15.52 -3.36 33.95
N LYS A 40 14.80 -2.29 33.57
CA LYS A 40 13.66 -2.37 32.68
C LYS A 40 14.04 -1.70 31.37
N THR A 41 13.95 -2.45 30.28
CA THR A 41 14.09 -1.87 28.95
C THR A 41 12.80 -1.15 28.60
N LYS A 42 12.89 0.16 28.35
CA LYS A 42 11.81 0.98 27.84
C LYS A 42 12.16 1.44 26.45
N GLU A 43 11.24 1.27 25.50
CA GLU A 43 11.38 1.85 24.17
C GLU A 43 10.98 3.32 24.24
N VAL A 44 11.92 4.19 23.90
CA VAL A 44 11.72 5.63 23.82
C VAL A 44 11.76 6.01 22.34
N ILE A 45 10.72 6.72 21.89
CA ILE A 45 10.65 7.26 20.54
C ILE A 45 11.66 8.41 20.43
N MET A 46 12.65 8.24 19.55
CA MET A 46 13.72 9.21 19.28
C MET A 46 13.40 10.13 18.11
N ALA A 47 12.55 9.67 17.19
CA ALA A 47 12.07 10.43 16.04
C ALA A 47 10.78 9.79 15.53
N LYS A 48 9.86 10.60 15.02
CA LYS A 48 8.71 10.20 14.23
C LYS A 48 8.88 10.67 12.80
N TYR A 49 8.35 9.89 11.87
CA TYR A 49 8.33 10.25 10.47
C TYR A 49 7.07 9.71 9.80
N SER A 50 6.76 10.23 8.63
CA SER A 50 5.68 9.73 7.80
C SER A 50 6.04 9.82 6.32
N HIS A 51 5.57 8.83 5.57
CA HIS A 51 5.52 8.84 4.12
C HIS A 51 4.09 9.18 3.72
N GLN A 52 3.91 10.13 2.81
CA GLN A 52 2.62 10.47 2.26
C GLN A 52 2.68 10.38 0.74
N GLY A 53 1.83 9.54 0.16
CA GLY A 53 1.66 9.41 -1.28
C GLY A 53 0.22 9.72 -1.67
N GLU A 54 0.02 10.45 -2.76
CA GLU A 54 -1.30 10.78 -3.27
C GLU A 54 -1.35 10.55 -4.78
N PHE A 55 -2.31 9.73 -5.21
CA PHE A 55 -2.65 9.63 -6.61
C PHE A 55 -3.67 10.71 -6.98
N SER A 56 -3.57 11.27 -8.17
CA SER A 56 -4.63 12.02 -8.81
C SER A 56 -4.70 11.62 -10.28
N TYR A 57 -5.83 11.79 -10.93
CA TYR A 57 -5.93 11.50 -12.35
C TYR A 57 -6.81 12.50 -13.09
N LYS A 58 -6.53 12.71 -14.37
CA LYS A 58 -7.31 13.56 -15.29
C LYS A 58 -7.60 12.77 -16.56
N GLY A 59 -8.88 12.55 -16.85
CA GLY A 59 -9.32 11.95 -18.10
C GLY A 59 -9.47 12.99 -19.19
N TYR A 60 -9.16 12.62 -20.43
CA TYR A 60 -9.32 13.45 -21.62
C TYR A 60 -10.24 12.77 -22.61
N SER A 61 -11.19 13.54 -23.14
CA SER A 61 -12.23 13.12 -24.09
C SER A 61 -12.05 13.88 -25.39
N ALA A 62 -12.11 13.21 -26.55
CA ALA A 62 -12.22 13.92 -27.84
C ALA A 62 -13.60 14.51 -28.09
N SER A 63 -14.64 14.03 -27.41
CA SER A 63 -16.00 14.51 -27.67
C SER A 63 -16.21 15.89 -27.05
N SER A 64 -16.62 16.84 -27.90
CA SER A 64 -17.10 18.20 -27.54
C SER A 64 -18.34 18.20 -26.64
N LEU A 65 -18.92 17.02 -26.36
CA LEU A 65 -20.06 16.81 -25.47
C LEU A 65 -19.83 17.39 -24.07
N PHE A 66 -18.59 17.54 -23.62
CA PHE A 66 -18.26 18.11 -22.30
C PHE A 66 -17.91 19.61 -22.32
N SER A 67 -17.59 20.22 -23.47
CA SER A 67 -17.08 21.61 -23.48
C SER A 67 -18.18 22.67 -23.60
N GLY A 68 -19.43 22.30 -23.91
CA GLY A 68 -20.51 23.28 -24.08
C GLY A 68 -20.24 24.32 -25.18
N GLU A 69 -19.22 24.08 -26.02
CA GLU A 69 -18.80 25.02 -27.04
C GLU A 69 -19.75 25.01 -28.24
N THR A 70 -20.00 26.21 -28.75
CA THR A 70 -20.78 26.50 -29.94
C THR A 70 -20.31 25.65 -31.12
N ALA A 71 -21.27 25.06 -31.86
CA ALA A 71 -21.00 24.29 -33.06
C ALA A 71 -19.97 25.01 -33.96
N GLN A 72 -18.81 24.39 -34.15
CA GLN A 72 -17.79 24.91 -35.06
C GLN A 72 -18.37 25.00 -36.48
N PRO A 73 -17.95 25.99 -37.28
CA PRO A 73 -18.49 26.18 -38.63
C PRO A 73 -18.33 24.90 -39.46
N ASN A 74 -19.39 24.59 -40.21
CA ASN A 74 -19.51 23.38 -41.04
C ASN A 74 -18.25 23.21 -41.92
N PRO A 75 -17.64 22.01 -42.01
CA PRO A 75 -16.40 21.76 -42.76
C PRO A 75 -16.49 21.95 -44.28
N VAL A 76 -17.60 22.51 -44.79
CA VAL A 76 -17.85 22.77 -46.20
C VAL A 76 -17.69 24.25 -46.50
N LEU A 77 -16.70 24.57 -47.33
CA LEU A 77 -16.39 25.91 -47.79
C LEU A 77 -16.74 26.05 -49.27
N PHE A 78 -17.33 27.18 -49.66
CA PHE A 78 -17.71 27.49 -51.05
C PHE A 78 -16.70 28.47 -51.65
N PRO A 79 -15.80 28.02 -52.54
CA PRO A 79 -14.69 28.83 -53.01
C PRO A 79 -15.09 30.13 -53.72
N GLN A 80 -16.29 30.17 -54.29
CA GLN A 80 -16.81 31.32 -55.06
C GLN A 80 -16.95 32.59 -54.22
N ILE A 81 -17.20 32.44 -52.92
CA ILE A 81 -17.39 33.55 -51.97
C ILE A 81 -16.16 33.81 -51.10
N ILE A 82 -15.07 33.06 -51.30
CA ILE A 82 -13.83 33.20 -50.53
C ILE A 82 -12.90 34.18 -51.25
N GLU A 83 -12.42 35.17 -50.52
CA GLU A 83 -11.37 36.10 -50.95
C GLU A 83 -9.99 35.52 -50.63
N GLU A 84 -9.78 35.14 -49.36
CA GLU A 84 -8.52 34.60 -48.85
C GLU A 84 -8.79 33.44 -47.89
N MET A 85 -7.91 32.43 -47.89
CA MET A 85 -7.94 31.33 -46.94
C MET A 85 -6.55 31.13 -46.35
N GLU A 86 -6.49 30.99 -45.03
CA GLU A 86 -5.28 30.71 -44.26
C GLU A 86 -5.50 29.41 -43.48
N ILE A 87 -4.58 28.46 -43.62
CA ILE A 87 -4.55 27.26 -42.79
C ILE A 87 -3.73 27.57 -41.55
N LEU A 88 -4.25 27.16 -40.40
CA LEU A 88 -3.60 27.28 -39.11
C LEU A 88 -3.22 25.88 -38.64
N PHE A 89 -2.02 25.72 -38.10
CA PHE A 89 -1.60 24.51 -37.42
C PHE A 89 -0.96 24.90 -36.10
N SER A 90 -1.30 24.18 -35.03
CA SER A 90 -0.67 24.32 -33.72
C SER A 90 -0.33 22.95 -33.17
N SER A 91 0.80 22.83 -32.50
CA SER A 91 1.27 21.61 -31.87
C SER A 91 1.79 21.86 -30.46
N SER A 92 1.76 20.83 -29.62
CA SER A 92 2.27 20.84 -28.25
C SER A 92 2.87 19.49 -27.88
N GLY A 93 3.79 19.46 -26.90
CA GLY A 93 4.44 18.24 -26.43
C GLY A 93 5.59 17.72 -27.30
N ILE A 94 5.99 18.46 -28.33
CA ILE A 94 7.14 18.13 -29.18
C ILE A 94 7.96 19.38 -29.48
N GLU A 95 9.28 19.29 -29.34
CA GLU A 95 10.21 20.33 -29.77
C GLU A 95 10.69 20.01 -31.19
N GLY A 96 10.54 20.96 -32.11
CA GLY A 96 11.03 20.77 -33.47
C GLY A 96 10.51 21.80 -34.46
N ASP A 97 11.17 21.83 -35.61
CA ASP A 97 10.68 22.55 -36.78
C ASP A 97 9.42 21.83 -37.28
N THR A 98 8.36 22.59 -37.58
CA THR A 98 7.18 22.09 -38.28
C THR A 98 7.36 22.28 -39.77
N GLU A 99 7.31 21.18 -40.52
CA GLU A 99 7.25 21.14 -41.98
C GLU A 99 5.81 20.86 -42.42
N ILE A 100 5.27 21.68 -43.32
CA ILE A 100 3.96 21.44 -43.91
C ILE A 100 4.14 20.99 -45.36
N LYS A 101 3.55 19.85 -45.70
CA LYS A 101 3.46 19.33 -47.07
C LYS A 101 2.02 19.38 -47.53
N LEU A 102 1.81 19.92 -48.73
CA LEU A 102 0.50 19.99 -49.34
C LEU A 102 0.48 19.04 -50.53
N ILE A 103 -0.48 18.12 -50.54
CA ILE A 103 -0.56 17.06 -51.52
C ILE A 103 -1.92 17.15 -52.20
N LEU A 104 -1.89 17.29 -53.52
CA LEU A 104 -3.07 17.20 -54.37
C LEU A 104 -3.09 15.84 -55.07
N GLU A 105 -4.20 15.13 -54.98
CA GLU A 105 -4.37 13.80 -55.56
C GLU A 105 -5.66 13.77 -56.38
N ASP A 106 -5.64 13.05 -57.50
CA ASP A 106 -6.88 12.72 -58.21
C ASP A 106 -7.74 11.76 -57.37
N LYS A 107 -9.07 11.88 -57.43
CA LYS A 107 -9.97 10.98 -56.68
C LYS A 107 -9.84 9.51 -57.08
N GLY A 108 -9.37 9.24 -58.31
CA GLY A 108 -9.06 7.88 -58.76
C GLY A 108 -7.71 7.35 -58.30
N GLY A 109 -6.90 8.15 -57.59
CA GLY A 109 -5.53 7.80 -57.19
C GLY A 109 -4.55 7.70 -58.37
N ASN A 110 -4.91 8.24 -59.54
CA ASN A 110 -4.11 8.10 -60.77
C ASN A 110 -2.82 8.92 -60.74
N TRP A 111 -2.83 10.04 -60.02
CA TRP A 111 -1.67 10.90 -59.84
C TRP A 111 -1.72 11.62 -58.50
N GLN A 112 -0.54 12.01 -58.04
CA GLN A 112 -0.33 12.79 -56.82
C GLN A 112 0.73 13.86 -57.11
N LYS A 113 0.49 15.09 -56.66
CA LYS A 113 1.40 16.22 -56.80
C LYS A 113 1.62 16.90 -55.46
N GLU A 114 2.87 16.95 -55.04
CA GLU A 114 3.28 17.77 -53.90
C GLU A 114 3.41 19.23 -54.33
N ILE A 115 2.79 20.12 -53.55
CA ILE A 115 2.80 21.56 -53.71
C ILE A 115 3.68 22.13 -52.60
N PRO A 116 4.82 22.76 -52.95
CA PRO A 116 5.78 23.23 -51.96
C PRO A 116 5.19 24.39 -51.15
N VAL A 117 5.17 24.23 -49.82
CA VAL A 117 4.75 25.28 -48.88
C VAL A 117 5.98 25.73 -48.09
N LYS A 118 6.29 27.03 -48.12
CA LYS A 118 7.41 27.59 -47.35
C LYS A 118 6.95 27.89 -45.93
N THR A 119 7.05 26.92 -45.04
CA THR A 119 6.82 27.16 -43.61
C THR A 119 7.85 26.44 -42.76
N VAL A 120 8.52 27.20 -41.89
CA VAL A 120 9.36 26.68 -40.80
C VAL A 120 8.97 27.47 -39.56
N GLY A 121 8.41 26.80 -38.56
CA GLY A 121 7.97 27.39 -37.29
C GLY A 121 8.04 26.38 -36.15
N SER A 122 8.16 26.87 -34.91
CA SER A 122 8.54 26.07 -33.75
C SER A 122 7.38 25.43 -32.95
N SER A 123 6.12 25.72 -33.28
CA SER A 123 4.94 25.10 -32.63
C SER A 123 3.61 25.53 -33.24
N SER A 124 3.53 26.74 -33.80
CA SER A 124 2.36 27.21 -34.55
C SER A 124 2.80 27.72 -35.91
N VAL A 125 2.10 27.29 -36.95
CA VAL A 125 2.36 27.67 -38.34
C VAL A 125 1.06 28.14 -38.95
N SER A 126 1.12 29.21 -39.72
CA SER A 126 0.03 29.55 -40.64
C SER A 126 0.57 29.76 -42.05
N PHE A 127 -0.25 29.43 -43.05
CA PHE A 127 0.09 29.67 -44.44
C PHE A 127 -1.16 29.94 -45.27
N PRO A 128 -1.05 30.81 -46.29
CA PRO A 128 -2.14 31.05 -47.22
C PRO A 128 -2.37 29.82 -48.10
N LEU A 129 -3.63 29.51 -48.37
CA LEU A 129 -4.06 28.46 -49.29
C LEU A 129 -4.76 29.10 -50.49
N ASP A 130 -4.02 29.28 -51.60
CA ASP A 130 -4.64 29.70 -52.86
C ASP A 130 -5.32 28.51 -53.55
N TRP A 131 -6.58 28.29 -53.18
CA TRP A 131 -7.36 27.20 -53.73
C TRP A 131 -7.56 27.30 -55.25
N LYS A 132 -7.57 28.51 -55.84
CA LYS A 132 -7.78 28.68 -57.29
C LYS A 132 -6.58 28.14 -58.05
N GLU A 133 -5.38 28.47 -57.58
CA GLU A 133 -4.14 27.92 -58.15
C GLU A 133 -4.09 26.40 -57.99
N ILE A 134 -4.52 25.86 -56.85
CA ILE A 134 -4.54 24.42 -56.59
C ILE A 134 -5.53 23.69 -57.51
N VAL A 135 -6.77 24.19 -57.65
CA VAL A 135 -7.77 23.60 -58.55
C VAL A 135 -7.31 23.70 -60.00
N LEU A 136 -6.77 24.85 -60.41
CA LEU A 136 -6.23 25.04 -61.75
C LEU A 136 -5.07 24.08 -62.05
N LEU A 137 -4.17 23.87 -61.10
CA LEU A 137 -3.08 22.91 -61.21
C LEU A 137 -3.63 21.49 -61.43
N GLY A 138 -4.63 21.06 -60.64
CA GLY A 138 -5.26 19.75 -60.81
C GLY A 138 -5.94 19.57 -62.16
N GLU A 139 -6.68 20.58 -62.63
CA GLU A 139 -7.32 20.54 -63.94
C GLU A 139 -6.30 20.53 -65.09
N THR A 140 -5.19 21.24 -64.94
CA THR A 140 -4.10 21.25 -65.92
C THR A 140 -3.46 19.86 -66.04
N ILE A 141 -3.17 19.21 -64.91
CA ILE A 141 -2.64 17.83 -64.89
C ILE A 141 -3.65 16.86 -65.53
N ASN A 142 -4.94 16.97 -65.19
CA ASN A 142 -5.99 16.14 -65.80
C ASN A 142 -6.13 16.38 -67.32
N ALA A 143 -5.95 17.61 -67.80
CA ALA A 143 -5.95 17.91 -69.23
C ALA A 143 -4.74 17.28 -69.94
N GLU A 144 -3.55 17.40 -69.37
CA GLU A 144 -2.32 16.79 -69.89
C GLU A 144 -2.43 15.26 -69.96
N LEU A 145 -2.95 14.62 -68.91
CA LEU A 145 -3.14 13.17 -68.85
C LEU A 145 -4.19 12.66 -69.85
N ARG A 146 -5.20 13.48 -70.16
CA ARG A 146 -6.19 13.19 -71.22
C ARG A 146 -5.62 13.37 -72.63
N GLY A 147 -4.39 13.87 -72.77
CA GLY A 147 -3.82 14.23 -74.07
C GLY A 147 -4.50 15.43 -74.71
N GLU A 148 -5.24 16.24 -73.93
CA GLU A 148 -5.74 17.52 -74.39
C GLU A 148 -4.53 18.42 -74.59
N LYS A 149 -4.07 18.57 -75.84
CA LYS A 149 -2.93 19.44 -76.15
C LYS A 149 -3.27 20.88 -75.76
N LEU A 150 -2.86 21.30 -74.57
CA LEU A 150 -2.72 22.73 -74.24
C LEU A 150 -1.84 23.46 -75.28
N GLY A 151 -0.98 22.70 -75.99
CA GLY A 151 -0.17 23.16 -77.11
C GLY A 151 -0.95 23.70 -78.30
N GLU A 152 -2.16 23.20 -78.62
CA GLU A 152 -2.93 23.72 -79.77
C GLU A 152 -3.46 25.13 -79.50
N LEU A 153 -3.70 25.50 -78.24
CA LEU A 153 -4.05 26.87 -77.84
C LEU A 153 -2.84 27.82 -77.81
N LYS A 154 -1.63 27.31 -77.51
CA LYS A 154 -0.37 28.07 -77.65
C LYS A 154 0.00 28.28 -79.12
N GLU A 155 -0.16 27.28 -79.99
CA GLU A 155 0.08 27.42 -81.44
C GLU A 155 -0.93 28.38 -82.09
N LEU A 156 -2.20 28.37 -81.66
CA LEU A 156 -3.20 29.36 -82.07
C LEU A 156 -2.86 30.78 -81.60
N SER A 157 -2.09 30.94 -80.52
CA SER A 157 -1.58 32.25 -80.11
C SER A 157 -0.47 32.74 -81.04
N GLU A 158 0.50 31.90 -81.39
CA GLU A 158 1.70 32.34 -82.12
C GLU A 158 1.42 32.74 -83.56
N LYS A 159 0.42 32.12 -84.20
CA LYS A 159 -0.01 32.47 -85.57
C LYS A 159 -0.80 33.78 -85.67
N GLU A 160 -1.47 34.22 -84.62
CA GLU A 160 -2.24 35.48 -84.60
C GLU A 160 -1.41 36.66 -84.04
N LEU A 161 -0.29 36.39 -83.38
CA LEU A 161 0.54 37.41 -82.71
C LEU A 161 1.49 38.14 -83.66
N THR A 162 1.74 37.64 -84.89
CA THR A 162 2.75 38.22 -85.80
C THR A 162 2.39 39.60 -86.36
N GLU A 163 1.15 40.08 -86.20
CA GLU A 163 0.68 41.38 -86.73
C GLU A 163 0.36 42.42 -85.63
N LEU A 164 0.50 42.05 -84.35
CA LEU A 164 0.13 42.90 -83.21
C LEU A 164 1.38 43.55 -82.59
N SER A 165 1.21 44.75 -82.00
CA SER A 165 2.26 45.39 -81.21
C SER A 165 2.60 44.59 -79.96
N GLU A 166 3.80 44.74 -79.39
CA GLU A 166 4.23 43.98 -78.21
C GLU A 166 3.27 44.12 -77.01
N GLU A 167 2.64 45.29 -76.84
CA GLU A 167 1.63 45.53 -75.79
C GLU A 167 0.33 44.77 -76.05
N GLU A 168 -0.16 44.75 -77.30
CA GLU A 168 -1.35 44.00 -77.70
C GLU A 168 -1.11 42.49 -77.63
N GLN A 169 0.10 42.04 -77.97
CA GLN A 169 0.50 40.65 -77.83
C GLN A 169 0.47 40.20 -76.37
N LYS A 170 0.99 41.03 -75.46
CA LYS A 170 0.98 40.77 -74.02
C LYS A 170 -0.46 40.73 -73.48
N ALA A 171 -1.29 41.72 -73.82
CA ALA A 171 -2.67 41.78 -73.37
C ALA A 171 -3.52 40.61 -73.92
N LEU A 172 -3.34 40.24 -75.19
CA LEU A 172 -4.05 39.12 -75.80
C LEU A 172 -3.63 37.78 -75.18
N LYS A 173 -2.34 37.62 -74.85
CA LYS A 173 -1.83 36.44 -74.16
C LYS A 173 -2.42 36.33 -72.75
N GLU A 174 -2.43 37.41 -71.98
CA GLU A 174 -3.05 37.47 -70.64
C GLU A 174 -4.55 37.12 -70.70
N LEU A 175 -5.29 37.71 -71.66
CA LEU A 175 -6.73 37.43 -71.85
C LEU A 175 -7.01 35.98 -72.26
N LYS A 176 -6.19 35.39 -73.15
CA LYS A 176 -6.34 33.99 -73.58
C LYS A 176 -6.02 33.03 -72.44
N GLU A 177 -4.97 33.32 -71.66
CA GLU A 177 -4.64 32.57 -70.44
C GLU A 177 -5.78 32.65 -69.41
N GLU A 178 -6.37 33.82 -69.21
CA GLU A 178 -7.52 34.00 -68.30
C GLU A 178 -8.75 33.19 -68.75
N LYS A 179 -9.12 33.25 -70.03
CA LYS A 179 -10.23 32.44 -70.59
C LYS A 179 -9.99 30.94 -70.47
N LEU A 180 -8.74 30.50 -70.65
CA LEU A 180 -8.37 29.10 -70.48
C LEU A 180 -8.53 28.65 -69.03
N LYS A 181 -8.06 29.47 -68.08
CA LYS A 181 -8.25 29.24 -66.64
C LYS A 181 -9.73 29.12 -66.28
N GLU A 182 -10.57 30.03 -66.78
CA GLU A 182 -12.02 29.96 -66.57
C GLU A 182 -12.66 28.69 -67.13
N ASN A 183 -12.25 28.26 -68.34
CA ASN A 183 -12.79 27.05 -68.95
C ASN A 183 -12.37 25.78 -68.20
N LEU A 184 -11.13 25.73 -67.70
CA LEU A 184 -10.65 24.61 -66.89
C LEU A 184 -11.41 24.52 -65.56
N LEU A 185 -11.66 25.66 -64.89
CA LEU A 185 -12.44 25.70 -63.64
C LEU A 185 -13.89 25.22 -63.80
N LYS A 186 -14.47 25.29 -65.01
CA LYS A 186 -15.83 24.80 -65.31
C LYS A 186 -15.93 23.29 -65.48
N LYS A 187 -14.82 22.55 -65.68
CA LYS A 187 -14.85 21.09 -65.89
C LYS A 187 -15.26 20.31 -64.63
N GLY A 188 -15.11 20.91 -63.44
CA GLY A 188 -15.68 20.40 -62.20
C GLY A 188 -15.09 19.08 -61.72
N SER A 189 -13.81 18.81 -62.01
CA SER A 189 -13.14 17.63 -61.48
C SER A 189 -13.06 17.72 -59.95
N GLY A 190 -13.17 16.57 -59.29
CA GLY A 190 -12.95 16.45 -57.85
C GLY A 190 -11.53 15.96 -57.58
N PHE A 191 -10.89 16.55 -56.58
CA PHE A 191 -9.55 16.21 -56.12
C PHE A 191 -9.60 15.89 -54.62
N LEU A 192 -8.62 15.15 -54.13
CA LEU A 192 -8.34 14.98 -52.71
C LEU A 192 -7.16 15.88 -52.35
N LEU A 193 -7.39 16.80 -51.43
CA LEU A 193 -6.35 17.68 -50.88
C LEU A 193 -5.94 17.13 -49.51
N ARG A 194 -4.64 16.86 -49.31
CA ARG A 194 -4.09 16.48 -48.01
C ARG A 194 -3.08 17.52 -47.55
N ILE A 195 -3.21 17.96 -46.31
CA ILE A 195 -2.25 18.83 -45.64
C ILE A 195 -1.59 17.99 -44.56
N ILE A 196 -0.30 17.75 -44.72
CA ILE A 196 0.49 16.96 -43.78
C ILE A 196 1.37 17.91 -42.97
N ALA A 197 1.23 17.88 -41.65
CA ALA A 197 2.14 18.55 -40.73
C ALA A 197 3.09 17.51 -40.13
N GLU A 198 4.39 17.72 -40.33
CA GLU A 198 5.47 16.93 -39.75
C GLU A 198 6.22 17.79 -38.74
N VAL A 199 6.24 17.38 -37.47
CA VAL A 199 6.90 18.11 -36.39
C VAL A 199 7.99 17.23 -35.78
N GLY A 200 9.21 17.75 -35.66
CA GLY A 200 10.34 17.02 -35.06
C GLY A 200 11.35 16.47 -36.08
N LYS A 201 12.28 15.61 -35.63
CA LYS A 201 13.35 15.02 -36.46
C LYS A 201 13.57 13.55 -36.10
N GLY A 202 13.89 12.73 -37.09
CA GLY A 202 14.29 11.33 -36.89
C GLY A 202 13.16 10.44 -36.35
N SER A 203 13.47 9.63 -35.32
CA SER A 203 12.49 8.73 -34.67
C SER A 203 11.41 9.47 -33.86
N ASP A 204 11.58 10.77 -33.65
CA ASP A 204 10.65 11.64 -32.94
C ASP A 204 9.77 12.46 -33.87
N LEU A 205 9.56 12.02 -35.11
CA LEU A 205 8.64 12.66 -36.04
C LEU A 205 7.19 12.46 -35.60
N PHE A 206 6.45 13.56 -35.40
CA PHE A 206 4.99 13.57 -35.25
C PHE A 206 4.36 13.97 -36.57
N THR A 207 3.44 13.16 -37.09
CA THR A 207 2.78 13.42 -38.37
C THR A 207 1.28 13.55 -38.17
N MET A 208 0.70 14.65 -38.68
CA MET A 208 -0.74 14.89 -38.68
C MET A 208 -1.21 15.17 -40.10
N THR A 209 -2.42 14.71 -40.45
CA THR A 209 -2.96 14.87 -41.80
C THR A 209 -4.38 15.42 -41.74
N LEU A 210 -4.62 16.54 -42.41
CA LEU A 210 -5.95 17.07 -42.69
C LEU A 210 -6.31 16.77 -44.15
N GLU A 211 -7.38 16.03 -44.36
CA GLU A 211 -7.85 15.65 -45.70
C GLU A 211 -9.14 16.40 -46.06
N GLY A 212 -9.24 16.85 -47.31
CA GLY A 212 -10.43 17.51 -47.83
C GLY A 212 -10.75 17.15 -49.27
N ASP A 213 -12.03 16.96 -49.57
CA ASP A 213 -12.54 16.84 -50.93
C ASP A 213 -12.58 18.23 -51.57
N LEU A 214 -11.70 18.48 -52.53
CA LEU A 214 -11.60 19.74 -53.26
C LEU A 214 -12.29 19.63 -54.62
N SER A 215 -13.03 20.67 -55.01
CA SER A 215 -13.61 20.82 -56.35
C SER A 215 -13.68 22.31 -56.69
N SER A 216 -14.03 22.65 -57.93
CA SER A 216 -14.23 24.04 -58.33
C SER A 216 -15.38 24.74 -57.59
N SER A 217 -16.27 23.99 -56.93
CA SER A 217 -17.48 24.52 -56.28
C SER A 217 -17.49 24.39 -54.76
N ALA A 218 -16.68 23.49 -54.20
CA ALA A 218 -16.66 23.19 -52.77
C ALA A 218 -15.32 22.61 -52.33
N LEU A 219 -14.92 22.93 -51.11
CA LEU A 219 -13.88 22.27 -50.34
C LEU A 219 -14.52 21.69 -49.07
N LYS A 220 -14.46 20.37 -48.89
CA LYS A 220 -15.07 19.67 -47.74
C LYS A 220 -14.00 18.95 -46.92
N TRP A 221 -13.69 19.45 -45.74
CA TRP A 221 -12.73 18.81 -44.84
C TRP A 221 -13.33 17.58 -44.15
N LYS A 222 -12.49 16.57 -43.88
CA LYS A 222 -12.82 15.45 -42.99
C LYS A 222 -12.61 15.87 -41.54
N GLU A 223 -13.60 15.65 -40.69
CA GLU A 223 -13.57 16.08 -39.28
C GLU A 223 -12.43 15.45 -38.48
N GLU A 224 -12.11 14.18 -38.74
CA GLU A 224 -11.04 13.42 -38.06
C GLU A 224 -9.64 14.06 -38.22
N GLY A 225 -9.44 14.88 -39.26
CA GLY A 225 -8.14 15.50 -39.54
C GLY A 225 -7.86 16.79 -38.75
N PHE A 226 -8.84 17.35 -38.03
CA PHE A 226 -8.66 18.64 -37.34
C PHE A 226 -7.90 18.53 -36.02
N ASN A 227 -7.93 17.39 -35.34
CA ASN A 227 -7.25 17.19 -34.05
C ASN A 227 -6.61 15.81 -34.00
N LYS A 228 -5.36 15.74 -33.55
CA LYS A 228 -4.67 14.47 -33.35
C LYS A 228 -3.84 14.51 -32.07
N ILE A 229 -3.98 13.48 -31.25
CA ILE A 229 -3.18 13.26 -30.05
C ILE A 229 -2.41 11.95 -30.27
N GLU A 230 -1.09 11.99 -30.12
CA GLU A 230 -0.26 10.79 -30.02
C GLU A 230 0.34 10.73 -28.64
N ARG A 231 -0.01 9.70 -27.87
CA ARG A 231 0.64 9.40 -26.58
C ARG A 231 1.48 8.14 -26.71
N GLY A 232 2.67 8.16 -26.10
CA GLY A 232 3.48 6.96 -25.93
C GLY A 232 2.69 5.83 -25.27
N PHE A 233 2.90 4.59 -25.72
CA PHE A 233 2.41 3.38 -25.05
C PHE A 233 3.20 3.19 -23.73
N PRO A 234 2.60 2.69 -22.63
CA PRO A 234 2.94 3.06 -21.24
C PRO A 234 4.44 3.15 -20.92
N GLY A 235 4.85 4.29 -20.36
CA GLY A 235 6.20 4.57 -19.88
C GLY A 235 7.07 5.48 -20.79
N GLY A 236 6.49 6.04 -21.85
CA GLY A 236 7.15 7.08 -22.66
C GLY A 236 6.64 8.48 -22.30
N ASP A 237 7.55 9.40 -21.98
CA ASP A 237 7.25 10.81 -21.66
C ASP A 237 6.77 11.65 -22.87
N ASN A 238 6.66 11.03 -24.05
CA ASN A 238 6.40 11.71 -25.31
C ASN A 238 4.88 11.73 -25.59
N TRP A 239 4.15 12.64 -24.94
CA TRP A 239 2.83 13.03 -25.43
C TRP A 239 2.99 14.14 -26.48
N ARG A 240 2.22 14.07 -27.56
CA ARG A 240 2.25 15.04 -28.64
C ARG A 240 0.83 15.33 -29.08
N GLN A 241 0.54 16.59 -29.38
CA GLN A 241 -0.72 16.99 -29.97
C GLN A 241 -0.44 17.87 -31.19
N GLY A 242 -1.24 17.70 -32.24
CA GLY A 242 -1.48 18.70 -33.26
C GLY A 242 -2.97 19.05 -33.38
N ALA A 243 -3.24 20.28 -33.82
CA ALA A 243 -4.55 20.75 -34.23
C ALA A 243 -4.43 21.58 -35.50
N PHE A 244 -5.29 21.31 -36.48
CA PHE A 244 -5.49 22.17 -37.64
C PHE A 244 -6.67 23.13 -37.38
N GLY A 245 -6.60 24.28 -38.02
CA GLY A 245 -7.67 25.27 -38.10
C GLY A 245 -7.61 25.99 -39.45
N TYR A 246 -8.54 26.90 -39.66
CA TYR A 246 -8.53 27.78 -40.82
C TYR A 246 -9.15 29.13 -40.52
N ARG A 247 -8.72 30.14 -41.26
CA ARG A 247 -9.36 31.45 -41.33
C ARG A 247 -9.69 31.74 -42.78
N VAL A 248 -10.94 32.11 -43.04
CA VAL A 248 -11.47 32.36 -44.38
C VAL A 248 -12.04 33.77 -44.39
N LYS A 249 -11.44 34.64 -45.19
CA LYS A 249 -11.99 35.96 -45.49
C LYS A 249 -12.96 35.82 -46.65
N LEU A 250 -14.21 36.21 -46.43
CA LEU A 250 -15.25 36.19 -47.44
C LEU A 250 -15.22 37.48 -48.26
N LYS A 251 -15.60 37.39 -49.53
CA LYS A 251 -15.85 38.56 -50.38
C LYS A 251 -16.97 39.40 -49.75
N GLU A 252 -16.83 40.72 -49.84
CA GLU A 252 -17.85 41.65 -49.37
C GLU A 252 -19.21 41.34 -50.04
N SER A 253 -20.24 41.20 -49.21
CA SER A 253 -21.60 40.91 -49.64
C SER A 253 -22.57 41.64 -48.73
N GLU A 254 -23.56 42.31 -49.31
CA GLU A 254 -24.62 43.00 -48.56
C GLU A 254 -25.44 42.05 -47.68
N LEU A 255 -25.35 40.73 -47.90
CA LEU A 255 -26.10 39.69 -47.18
C LEU A 255 -25.40 39.16 -45.92
N PHE A 256 -24.09 39.40 -45.75
CA PHE A 256 -23.31 38.82 -44.66
C PHE A 256 -22.55 39.91 -43.89
N GLU A 257 -22.96 40.19 -42.65
CA GLU A 257 -22.28 41.16 -41.77
C GLU A 257 -20.89 40.68 -41.33
N GLN A 258 -20.66 39.36 -41.25
CA GLN A 258 -19.36 38.76 -40.94
C GLN A 258 -18.53 38.54 -42.20
N THR A 259 -17.36 39.16 -42.24
CA THR A 259 -16.38 39.04 -43.33
C THR A 259 -15.34 37.94 -43.12
N THR A 260 -15.32 37.30 -41.94
CA THR A 260 -14.33 36.27 -41.61
C THR A 260 -14.97 35.08 -40.92
N LEU A 261 -14.80 33.89 -41.50
CA LEU A 261 -15.09 32.60 -40.87
C LEU A 261 -13.79 32.05 -40.28
N GLU A 262 -13.78 31.71 -39.00
CA GLU A 262 -12.60 31.15 -38.34
C GLU A 262 -12.94 29.85 -37.61
N ARG A 263 -12.14 28.80 -37.89
CA ARG A 263 -12.05 27.58 -37.09
C ARG A 263 -10.67 27.59 -36.45
N LYS A 264 -10.60 27.85 -35.15
CA LYS A 264 -9.31 27.90 -34.45
C LYS A 264 -8.74 26.49 -34.31
N PRO A 265 -7.40 26.32 -34.40
CA PRO A 265 -6.76 25.07 -34.02
C PRO A 265 -6.95 24.89 -32.52
N GLU A 266 -7.98 24.14 -32.12
CA GLU A 266 -8.30 23.90 -30.73
C GLU A 266 -7.46 22.73 -30.22
N LEU A 267 -6.30 23.07 -29.64
CA LEU A 267 -5.61 22.13 -28.77
C LEU A 267 -6.59 21.69 -27.66
N TRP A 268 -6.61 20.40 -27.28
CA TRP A 268 -7.67 19.85 -26.44
C TRP A 268 -7.78 20.68 -25.16
N LYS A 269 -8.95 21.30 -24.95
CA LYS A 269 -9.23 21.95 -23.68
C LYS A 269 -9.45 20.87 -22.64
N THR A 270 -8.51 20.78 -21.72
CA THR A 270 -8.54 19.84 -20.61
C THR A 270 -9.70 20.17 -19.68
N SER A 271 -10.77 19.37 -19.72
CA SER A 271 -11.71 19.31 -18.60
C SER A 271 -11.15 18.34 -17.57
N ALA A 272 -10.55 18.86 -16.50
CA ALA A 272 -10.12 18.02 -15.37
C ALA A 272 -11.38 17.46 -14.69
N VAL A 273 -11.68 16.19 -14.96
CA VAL A 273 -12.78 15.49 -14.28
C VAL A 273 -12.31 15.06 -12.89
N SER A 274 -13.06 15.43 -11.85
CA SER A 274 -12.76 15.05 -10.46
C SER A 274 -12.75 13.51 -10.30
N PRO A 275 -11.87 12.93 -9.47
CA PRO A 275 -11.83 11.50 -9.17
C PRO A 275 -13.13 10.90 -8.55
N ASP A 276 -14.09 11.75 -8.21
CA ASP A 276 -15.42 11.33 -7.73
C ASP A 276 -16.36 10.84 -8.85
N PHE A 277 -15.98 11.00 -10.12
CA PHE A 277 -16.78 10.57 -11.26
C PHE A 277 -16.22 9.31 -11.91
N SER A 278 -17.12 8.36 -12.18
CA SER A 278 -16.86 7.23 -13.07
C SER A 278 -16.66 7.77 -14.49
N LEU A 279 -15.51 7.47 -15.08
CA LEU A 279 -15.20 7.87 -16.44
C LEU A 279 -15.76 6.81 -17.40
N PHE A 280 -16.55 7.18 -18.40
CA PHE A 280 -16.98 6.21 -19.41
C PHE A 280 -15.82 5.96 -20.39
N THR A 281 -15.38 4.72 -20.54
CA THR A 281 -14.23 4.36 -21.39
C THR A 281 -14.43 4.79 -22.84
N GLY A 282 -15.65 4.66 -23.36
CA GLY A 282 -15.98 5.11 -24.72
C GLY A 282 -15.99 6.64 -24.92
N LEU A 283 -15.82 7.42 -23.85
CA LEU A 283 -15.70 8.87 -23.91
C LEU A 283 -14.30 9.36 -23.51
N VAL A 284 -13.44 8.50 -22.96
CA VAL A 284 -12.11 8.88 -22.47
C VAL A 284 -11.05 8.19 -23.30
N GLU A 285 -10.34 8.97 -24.12
CA GLU A 285 -9.27 8.48 -24.98
C GLU A 285 -7.97 8.31 -24.20
N SER A 286 -7.72 9.17 -23.21
CA SER A 286 -6.48 9.14 -22.45
C SER A 286 -6.65 9.62 -21.02
N LEU A 287 -5.72 9.22 -20.17
CA LEU A 287 -5.73 9.46 -18.73
C LEU A 287 -4.33 9.85 -18.27
N ASP A 288 -4.18 11.01 -17.63
CA ASP A 288 -2.95 11.35 -16.91
C ASP A 288 -3.11 10.97 -15.45
N ILE A 289 -2.32 10.01 -14.98
CA ILE A 289 -2.23 9.70 -13.56
C ILE A 289 -1.01 10.40 -12.98
N ASN A 290 -1.21 11.23 -11.96
CA ASN A 290 -0.12 11.81 -11.19
C ASN A 290 0.04 11.10 -9.85
N PHE A 291 1.29 10.94 -9.41
CA PHE A 291 1.65 10.47 -8.08
C PHE A 291 2.50 11.53 -7.40
N ASN A 292 1.95 12.13 -6.35
CA ASN A 292 2.64 13.08 -5.48
C ASN A 292 3.18 12.34 -4.27
N TYR A 293 4.44 12.58 -3.92
CA TYR A 293 5.07 11.96 -2.76
C TYR A 293 5.80 12.98 -1.90
N GLN A 294 5.64 12.84 -0.58
CA GLN A 294 6.31 13.65 0.42
C GLN A 294 6.77 12.79 1.60
N PHE A 295 8.01 13.02 2.05
CA PHE A 295 8.58 12.45 3.26
C PHE A 295 8.70 13.52 4.35
N ASN A 296 8.14 13.24 5.52
CA ASN A 296 8.12 14.17 6.66
C ASN A 296 8.80 13.54 7.88
N SER A 297 9.63 14.29 8.60
CA SER A 297 10.24 13.86 9.86
C SER A 297 10.22 14.97 10.90
N ASP A 298 10.02 14.61 12.17
CA ASP A 298 10.04 15.56 13.29
C ASP A 298 11.47 15.94 13.74
N VAL A 299 12.49 15.28 13.19
CA VAL A 299 13.91 15.56 13.43
C VAL A 299 14.59 16.04 12.16
N GLN A 300 15.68 16.78 12.33
CA GLN A 300 16.48 17.26 11.21
C GLN A 300 17.07 16.11 10.39
N ILE A 301 16.86 16.17 9.08
CA ILE A 301 17.40 15.24 8.09
C ILE A 301 18.74 15.79 7.58
N ASN A 302 19.81 15.02 7.75
CA ASN A 302 21.15 15.40 7.31
C ASN A 302 21.42 15.00 5.85
N SER A 303 20.78 13.93 5.37
CA SER A 303 20.89 13.42 4.01
C SER A 303 19.64 12.60 3.71
N LEU A 304 19.06 12.83 2.53
CA LEU A 304 17.87 12.16 2.02
C LEU A 304 18.18 11.61 0.63
N GLU A 305 18.04 10.30 0.46
CA GLU A 305 18.12 9.62 -0.83
C GLU A 305 16.81 8.89 -1.07
N GLU A 306 16.17 9.17 -2.21
CA GLU A 306 14.90 8.56 -2.59
C GLU A 306 15.03 7.95 -3.96
N GLU A 307 14.71 6.67 -4.07
CA GLU A 307 14.63 5.95 -5.34
C GLU A 307 13.19 5.55 -5.58
N VAL A 308 12.62 5.99 -6.71
CA VAL A 308 11.24 5.69 -7.08
C VAL A 308 11.21 4.84 -8.34
N LYS A 309 10.30 3.86 -8.33
CA LYS A 309 9.93 3.07 -9.52
C LYS A 309 8.42 2.95 -9.60
N ALA A 310 7.90 2.90 -10.81
CA ALA A 310 6.47 2.73 -11.04
C ALA A 310 6.21 1.70 -12.14
N TRP A 311 5.16 0.90 -11.96
CA TRP A 311 4.75 -0.09 -12.95
C TRP A 311 3.24 -0.27 -12.92
N MET A 312 2.68 -0.67 -14.05
CA MET A 312 1.28 -0.97 -14.22
C MET A 312 1.10 -2.47 -14.41
N VAL A 313 0.03 -3.01 -13.87
CA VAL A 313 -0.43 -4.36 -14.11
C VAL A 313 -1.84 -4.29 -14.67
N VAL A 314 -2.06 -5.00 -15.78
CA VAL A 314 -3.39 -5.26 -16.33
C VAL A 314 -3.67 -6.75 -16.19
N GLU A 315 -4.83 -7.12 -15.68
CA GLU A 315 -5.18 -8.52 -15.43
C GLU A 315 -6.66 -8.82 -15.67
N GLU A 316 -6.92 -10.06 -16.11
CA GLU A 316 -8.24 -10.69 -16.01
C GLU A 316 -8.14 -11.71 -14.86
N PRO A 317 -8.81 -11.49 -13.71
CA PRO A 317 -8.66 -12.32 -12.53
C PRO A 317 -8.80 -13.82 -12.82
N GLY A 318 -7.77 -14.58 -12.49
CA GLY A 318 -7.73 -16.04 -12.69
C GLY A 318 -7.42 -16.50 -14.12
N ARG A 319 -7.18 -15.59 -15.07
CA ARG A 319 -6.84 -15.95 -16.46
C ARG A 319 -5.46 -15.48 -16.89
N TRP A 320 -5.21 -14.17 -16.87
CA TRP A 320 -3.93 -13.62 -17.32
C TRP A 320 -3.58 -12.32 -16.60
N LYS A 321 -2.29 -12.01 -16.59
CA LYS A 321 -1.71 -10.81 -15.98
C LYS A 321 -0.55 -10.33 -16.85
N LYS A 322 -0.49 -9.03 -17.15
CA LYS A 322 0.59 -8.40 -17.93
C LYS A 322 1.07 -7.15 -17.21
N SER A 323 2.39 -6.99 -17.12
CA SER A 323 3.03 -5.89 -16.40
C SER A 323 3.78 -4.97 -17.36
N PHE A 324 3.76 -3.67 -17.08
CA PHE A 324 4.42 -2.61 -17.87
C PHE A 324 5.20 -1.71 -16.92
N THR A 325 6.46 -1.43 -17.25
CA THR A 325 7.24 -0.43 -16.51
C THR A 325 6.76 0.96 -16.92
N LEU A 326 6.24 1.73 -15.97
CA LEU A 326 5.85 3.13 -16.20
C LEU A 326 7.01 4.08 -15.94
N LEU A 327 7.83 3.77 -14.93
CA LEU A 327 9.02 4.53 -14.59
C LEU A 327 10.10 3.57 -14.08
N SER A 328 11.23 3.52 -14.78
CA SER A 328 12.42 2.81 -14.33
C SER A 328 12.96 3.42 -13.03
N PRO A 329 13.67 2.64 -12.19
CA PRO A 329 14.24 3.15 -10.94
C PRO A 329 15.03 4.45 -11.17
N THR A 330 14.53 5.53 -10.58
CA THR A 330 15.05 6.88 -10.78
C THR A 330 15.23 7.55 -9.43
N LYS A 331 16.37 8.21 -9.23
CA LYS A 331 16.63 8.98 -8.02
C LYS A 331 15.84 10.29 -8.04
N LYS A 332 15.17 10.59 -6.93
CA LYS A 332 14.48 11.86 -6.66
C LYS A 332 14.98 12.42 -5.34
N GLN A 333 14.63 13.67 -5.08
CA GLN A 333 14.97 14.36 -3.84
C GLN A 333 13.76 15.15 -3.38
N ALA A 334 13.43 15.01 -2.09
CA ALA A 334 12.39 15.78 -1.43
C ALA A 334 11.00 15.51 -2.03
N GLU A 335 10.11 16.51 -1.99
CA GLU A 335 8.77 16.39 -2.56
C GLU A 335 8.83 16.33 -4.09
N PHE A 336 8.17 15.35 -4.68
CA PHE A 336 8.13 15.19 -6.12
C PHE A 336 6.77 14.72 -6.63
N THR A 337 6.48 15.08 -7.88
CA THR A 337 5.33 14.62 -8.65
C THR A 337 5.81 13.80 -9.85
N LEU A 338 5.20 12.65 -10.05
CA LEU A 338 5.37 11.81 -11.24
C LEU A 338 4.09 11.85 -12.06
N ASN A 339 4.20 11.85 -13.39
CA ASN A 339 3.07 11.77 -14.30
C ASN A 339 3.19 10.49 -15.14
N PHE A 340 2.09 9.74 -15.25
CA PHE A 340 1.97 8.51 -16.00
C PHE A 340 0.80 8.64 -16.99
N PRO A 341 1.05 9.13 -18.21
CA PRO A 341 0.03 9.18 -19.24
C PRO A 341 -0.32 7.74 -19.69
N LEU A 342 -1.62 7.46 -19.78
CA LEU A 342 -2.18 6.23 -20.32
C LEU A 342 -3.09 6.54 -21.51
N ASP A 343 -2.92 5.76 -22.57
CA ASP A 343 -3.77 5.74 -23.76
C ASP A 343 -4.79 4.61 -23.60
N ILE A 344 -6.06 4.97 -23.39
CA ILE A 344 -7.13 4.02 -23.06
C ILE A 344 -7.48 3.16 -24.28
N ASP A 345 -7.44 3.74 -25.48
CA ASP A 345 -7.74 3.03 -26.73
C ASP A 345 -6.69 1.97 -27.01
N LYS A 346 -5.40 2.32 -26.96
CA LYS A 346 -4.31 1.34 -27.14
C LYS A 346 -4.33 0.26 -26.06
N LEU A 347 -4.69 0.63 -24.83
CA LEU A 347 -4.85 -0.33 -23.74
C LEU A 347 -6.00 -1.31 -24.04
N GLY A 348 -7.12 -0.81 -24.55
CA GLY A 348 -8.26 -1.60 -25.01
C GLY A 348 -7.92 -2.52 -26.20
N GLU A 349 -7.20 -2.02 -27.21
CA GLU A 349 -6.71 -2.81 -28.34
C GLU A 349 -5.83 -3.97 -27.87
N MET A 350 -4.90 -3.70 -26.96
CA MET A 350 -4.03 -4.72 -26.39
C MET A 350 -4.82 -5.79 -25.63
N VAL A 351 -5.75 -5.38 -24.76
CA VAL A 351 -6.63 -6.29 -24.03
C VAL A 351 -7.42 -7.17 -24.99
N ASN A 352 -8.00 -6.57 -26.04
CA ASN A 352 -8.76 -7.28 -27.06
C ASN A 352 -7.88 -8.26 -27.85
N GLY A 353 -6.63 -7.88 -28.16
CA GLY A 353 -5.64 -8.75 -28.78
C GLY A 353 -5.36 -10.00 -27.94
N ILE A 354 -5.06 -9.80 -26.65
CA ILE A 354 -4.81 -10.91 -25.69
C ILE A 354 -6.05 -11.79 -25.59
N ASN A 355 -7.23 -11.19 -25.40
CA ASN A 355 -8.50 -11.92 -25.26
C ASN A 355 -8.80 -12.78 -26.50
N LYS A 356 -8.55 -12.24 -27.70
CA LYS A 356 -8.71 -12.97 -28.96
C LYS A 356 -7.75 -14.16 -29.07
N GLU A 357 -6.50 -14.00 -28.65
CA GLU A 357 -5.50 -15.08 -28.67
C GLU A 357 -5.83 -16.23 -27.71
N ILE A 358 -6.37 -15.91 -26.52
CA ILE A 358 -6.70 -16.91 -25.49
C ILE A 358 -8.15 -17.41 -25.55
N GLY A 359 -8.95 -16.93 -26.51
CA GLY A 359 -10.38 -17.26 -26.63
C GLY A 359 -11.24 -16.73 -25.48
N SER A 360 -10.82 -15.67 -24.81
CA SER A 360 -11.56 -15.01 -23.73
C SER A 360 -12.59 -14.02 -24.29
N LYS A 361 -13.74 -13.93 -23.60
CA LYS A 361 -14.78 -12.90 -23.83
C LYS A 361 -14.96 -12.01 -22.59
N GLY A 362 -13.95 -11.91 -21.74
CA GLY A 362 -14.00 -11.12 -20.50
C GLY A 362 -14.33 -9.65 -20.80
N LYS A 363 -15.31 -9.10 -20.07
CA LYS A 363 -15.77 -7.71 -20.24
C LYS A 363 -15.07 -6.68 -19.37
N GLU A 364 -14.48 -7.11 -18.26
CA GLU A 364 -13.81 -6.22 -17.30
C GLU A 364 -12.39 -6.72 -17.04
N GLN A 365 -11.43 -5.80 -17.06
CA GLN A 365 -10.05 -6.03 -16.71
C GLN A 365 -9.67 -5.19 -15.49
N GLY A 366 -8.94 -5.78 -14.56
CA GLY A 366 -8.32 -5.04 -13.47
C GLY A 366 -7.10 -4.30 -13.97
N ILE A 367 -6.98 -3.02 -13.64
CA ILE A 367 -5.75 -2.23 -13.79
C ILE A 367 -5.22 -1.93 -12.38
N THR A 368 -3.92 -2.00 -12.19
CA THR A 368 -3.27 -1.55 -10.95
C THR A 368 -1.98 -0.85 -11.28
N ILE A 369 -1.85 0.39 -10.82
CA ILE A 369 -0.64 1.20 -10.92
C ILE A 369 0.04 1.17 -9.56
N PHE A 370 1.31 0.80 -9.55
CA PHE A 370 2.15 0.73 -8.38
C PHE A 370 3.16 1.87 -8.42
N ALA A 371 3.29 2.57 -7.29
CA ALA A 371 4.38 3.50 -7.04
C ALA A 371 5.12 3.02 -5.78
N GLN A 372 6.39 2.66 -5.93
CA GLN A 372 7.25 2.26 -4.82
C GLN A 372 8.35 3.30 -4.65
N VAL A 373 8.46 3.84 -3.44
CA VAL A 373 9.51 4.79 -3.06
C VAL A 373 10.37 4.15 -1.97
N HIS A 374 11.65 3.97 -2.26
CA HIS A 374 12.66 3.57 -1.28
C HIS A 374 13.34 4.81 -0.74
N THR A 375 13.20 5.08 0.55
CA THR A 375 13.74 6.25 1.22
C THR A 375 14.81 5.85 2.20
N ILE A 376 16.00 6.44 2.02
CA ILE A 376 17.12 6.36 2.96
C ILE A 376 17.36 7.77 3.51
N ALA A 377 16.91 8.02 4.75
CA ALA A 377 17.10 9.30 5.43
C ALA A 377 18.04 9.14 6.64
N LYS A 378 19.13 9.91 6.66
CA LYS A 378 20.07 9.97 7.79
C LYS A 378 19.67 11.13 8.70
N THR A 379 19.37 10.81 9.96
CA THR A 379 18.99 11.80 10.99
C THR A 379 19.98 11.75 12.16
N ASN A 380 19.90 12.72 13.06
CA ASN A 380 20.67 12.69 14.31
C ASN A 380 20.21 11.57 15.27
N SER A 381 19.00 11.03 15.04
CA SER A 381 18.40 9.97 15.85
C SER A 381 18.67 8.56 15.30
N GLY A 382 19.10 8.43 14.05
CA GLY A 382 19.37 7.16 13.38
C GLY A 382 19.17 7.23 11.85
N ILE A 383 19.31 6.07 11.19
CA ILE A 383 19.03 5.91 9.76
C ILE A 383 17.61 5.37 9.62
N ILE A 384 16.82 6.02 8.75
CA ILE A 384 15.52 5.54 8.29
C ILE A 384 15.78 4.91 6.92
N ASP A 385 15.48 3.63 6.78
CA ASP A 385 15.62 2.87 5.54
C ASP A 385 14.31 2.11 5.34
N GLU A 386 13.41 2.73 4.59
CA GLU A 386 12.04 2.25 4.44
C GLU A 386 11.60 2.23 2.99
N VAL A 387 10.74 1.25 2.69
CA VAL A 387 10.01 1.17 1.42
C VAL A 387 8.55 1.57 1.68
N PHE A 388 8.08 2.51 0.86
CA PHE A 388 6.70 2.97 0.81
C PHE A 388 6.06 2.48 -0.50
N ASP A 389 5.03 1.67 -0.38
CA ASP A 389 4.28 1.11 -1.51
C ASP A 389 2.88 1.72 -1.56
N HIS A 390 2.56 2.40 -2.66
CA HIS A 390 1.21 2.93 -2.91
C HIS A 390 0.65 2.34 -4.21
N GLN A 391 -0.65 2.05 -4.22
CA GLN A 391 -1.33 1.39 -5.32
C GLN A 391 -2.63 2.10 -5.67
N LEU A 392 -2.78 2.44 -6.95
CA LEU A 392 -4.04 2.86 -7.54
C LEU A 392 -4.61 1.68 -8.32
N LYS A 393 -5.67 1.05 -7.81
CA LYS A 393 -6.38 0.00 -8.53
C LYS A 393 -7.51 0.60 -9.32
N GLY A 394 -7.91 -0.04 -10.39
CA GLY A 394 -9.12 0.31 -11.09
C GLY A 394 -9.64 -0.83 -11.92
N LYS A 395 -10.77 -0.59 -12.57
CA LYS A 395 -11.35 -1.50 -13.55
C LYS A 395 -11.50 -0.80 -14.88
N ILE A 396 -11.21 -1.54 -15.95
CA ILE A 396 -11.42 -1.11 -17.32
C ILE A 396 -12.53 -2.00 -17.87
N GLY A 397 -13.68 -1.39 -18.13
CA GLY A 397 -14.85 -2.02 -18.74
C GLY A 397 -15.63 -0.98 -19.54
N GLU A 398 -16.93 -0.87 -19.31
CA GLU A 398 -17.74 0.27 -19.83
C GLU A 398 -17.42 1.58 -19.08
N THR A 399 -16.98 1.46 -17.81
CA THR A 399 -16.47 2.55 -16.99
C THR A 399 -15.03 2.29 -16.53
N LEU A 400 -14.36 3.39 -16.22
CA LEU A 400 -13.06 3.51 -15.59
C LEU A 400 -13.29 4.03 -14.18
N ASP A 401 -13.17 3.12 -13.22
CA ASP A 401 -13.29 3.43 -11.79
C ASP A 401 -11.96 3.09 -11.13
N PHE A 402 -11.30 4.10 -10.54
CA PHE A 402 -10.09 3.91 -9.76
C PHE A 402 -10.38 3.96 -8.27
N GLU A 403 -9.83 3.05 -7.49
CA GLU A 403 -9.88 3.00 -6.03
C GLU A 403 -8.46 2.76 -5.48
N VAL A 404 -8.14 3.42 -4.37
CA VAL A 404 -6.93 3.07 -3.61
C VAL A 404 -7.25 1.87 -2.73
N VAL A 405 -6.34 0.90 -2.71
CA VAL A 405 -6.43 -0.23 -1.78
C VAL A 405 -5.60 0.07 -0.56
N GLU A 406 -6.28 0.37 0.55
CA GLU A 406 -5.65 0.34 1.87
C GLU A 406 -5.50 -1.13 2.29
N GLU A 407 -4.28 -1.54 2.66
CA GLU A 407 -4.06 -2.86 3.24
C GLU A 407 -4.72 -2.87 4.62
N GLN A 408 -5.93 -3.45 4.71
CA GLN A 408 -6.68 -3.51 5.96
C GLN A 408 -5.88 -4.28 7.02
N THR A 409 -5.25 -3.55 7.93
CA THR A 409 -4.88 -4.12 9.21
C THR A 409 -6.17 -4.46 9.95
N LYS A 410 -6.52 -5.75 9.98
CA LYS A 410 -7.70 -6.29 10.65
C LYS A 410 -7.72 -5.90 12.14
N LYS A 411 -8.29 -4.75 12.48
CA LYS A 411 -8.78 -4.43 13.82
C LYS A 411 -10.27 -4.74 13.88
N ALA A 412 -10.56 -5.94 14.41
CA ALA A 412 -11.83 -6.34 15.02
C ALA A 412 -13.14 -5.83 14.36
N GLY A 413 -13.53 -6.49 13.27
CA GLY A 413 -14.94 -6.90 13.07
C GLY A 413 -15.98 -5.84 12.67
N LYS A 414 -15.59 -4.66 12.20
CA LYS A 414 -16.54 -3.69 11.65
C LYS A 414 -16.07 -3.16 10.30
N GLU A 415 -16.58 -3.73 9.22
CA GLU A 415 -16.44 -3.17 7.87
C GLU A 415 -17.19 -1.84 7.84
N THR A 416 -16.43 -0.75 7.93
CA THR A 416 -16.95 0.59 7.66
C THR A 416 -16.54 0.88 6.23
N LYS A 417 -17.50 1.17 5.33
CA LYS A 417 -17.19 1.65 3.97
C LYS A 417 -16.33 2.91 4.11
N GLN A 418 -15.02 2.77 3.95
CA GLN A 418 -14.09 3.89 4.01
C GLN A 418 -14.31 4.78 2.78
N ALA A 419 -14.19 6.09 2.99
CA ALA A 419 -14.16 7.05 1.90
C ALA A 419 -13.02 6.70 0.94
N LYS A 420 -13.29 6.87 -0.36
CA LYS A 420 -12.37 6.68 -1.48
C LYS A 420 -11.24 7.73 -1.40
N THR A 421 -10.30 7.56 -0.48
CA THR A 421 -9.20 8.51 -0.28
C THR A 421 -8.03 8.11 -1.17
N LEU A 422 -7.60 8.99 -2.08
CA LEU A 422 -6.47 8.72 -2.99
C LEU A 422 -5.09 8.87 -2.32
N THR A 423 -5.09 9.30 -1.06
CA THR A 423 -3.92 9.54 -0.23
C THR A 423 -3.66 8.34 0.68
N LEU A 424 -2.40 7.89 0.73
CA LEU A 424 -1.90 6.88 1.67
C LEU A 424 -0.82 7.52 2.54
N THR A 425 -0.97 7.39 3.86
CA THR A 425 0.01 7.86 4.84
C THR A 425 0.53 6.67 5.65
N LYS A 426 1.85 6.46 5.65
CA LYS A 426 2.53 5.45 6.44
C LYS A 426 3.36 6.14 7.52
N GLU A 427 3.00 5.95 8.79
CA GLU A 427 3.76 6.47 9.93
C GLU A 427 4.84 5.49 10.37
N GLY A 428 5.98 6.03 10.80
CA GLY A 428 7.10 5.27 11.36
C GLY A 428 7.77 6.02 12.52
N ALA A 429 8.57 5.28 13.29
CA ALA A 429 9.30 5.85 14.42
C ALA A 429 10.66 5.16 14.63
N ILE A 430 11.67 5.94 14.97
CA ILE A 430 12.96 5.42 15.45
C ILE A 430 12.83 5.23 16.95
N THR A 431 12.91 4.00 17.44
CA THR A 431 12.88 3.71 18.88
C THR A 431 14.26 3.32 19.39
N LYS A 432 14.67 3.90 20.52
CA LYS A 432 15.86 3.49 21.27
C LYS A 432 15.44 2.76 22.53
N LYS A 433 16.08 1.62 22.78
CA LYS A 433 15.95 0.89 24.03
C LYS A 433 16.76 1.60 25.11
N VAL A 434 16.07 2.27 26.02
CA VAL A 434 16.67 2.89 27.20
C VAL A 434 16.53 1.92 28.37
N VAL A 435 17.65 1.65 29.01
CA VAL A 435 17.72 0.78 30.19
C VAL A 435 17.54 1.68 31.41
N GLU A 436 16.37 1.60 32.05
CA GLU A 436 16.09 2.34 33.28
C GLU A 436 16.19 1.40 34.50
N PRO A 437 16.77 1.85 35.63
CA PRO A 437 16.80 1.07 36.85
C PRO A 437 15.38 0.81 37.33
N ASN A 438 15.04 -0.46 37.55
CA ASN A 438 13.72 -0.86 38.01
C ASN A 438 13.55 -0.53 39.50
N PRO A 439 12.70 0.47 39.89
CA PRO A 439 12.60 0.90 41.28
C PRO A 439 11.96 -0.15 42.20
N LEU A 440 11.30 -1.17 41.65
CA LEU A 440 10.69 -2.25 42.41
C LEU A 440 11.75 -3.26 42.93
N SER A 441 12.82 -3.50 42.17
CA SER A 441 13.87 -4.46 42.54
C SER A 441 14.54 -4.12 43.89
N PRO A 442 15.06 -2.90 44.13
CA PRO A 442 15.65 -2.56 45.43
C PRO A 442 14.62 -2.49 46.56
N ARG A 443 13.36 -2.09 46.28
CA ARG A 443 12.30 -2.02 47.30
C ARG A 443 11.93 -3.40 47.85
N VAL A 444 11.72 -4.38 46.97
CA VAL A 444 11.37 -5.76 47.35
C VAL A 444 12.54 -6.45 48.05
N ARG A 445 13.77 -6.23 47.59
CA ARG A 445 14.97 -6.77 48.24
C ARG A 445 15.17 -6.19 49.63
N ASN A 446 15.11 -4.87 49.77
CA ASN A 446 15.35 -4.20 51.04
C ASN A 446 14.25 -4.50 52.07
N SER A 447 12.98 -4.53 51.67
CA SER A 447 11.89 -4.88 52.59
C SER A 447 12.01 -6.32 53.11
N SER A 448 12.39 -7.25 52.24
CA SER A 448 12.55 -8.66 52.59
C SER A 448 13.76 -8.90 53.50
N LEU A 449 14.87 -8.18 53.29
CA LEU A 449 16.05 -8.20 54.17
C LEU A 449 15.74 -7.64 55.56
N ILE A 450 15.01 -6.52 55.65
CA ILE A 450 14.56 -5.95 56.93
C ILE A 450 13.63 -6.93 57.65
N GLY A 451 12.67 -7.52 56.93
CA GLY A 451 11.75 -8.52 57.47
C GLY A 451 12.48 -9.74 58.05
N LEU A 452 13.49 -10.25 57.33
CA LEU A 452 14.32 -11.36 57.80
C LEU A 452 15.15 -10.98 59.04
N GLY A 453 15.77 -9.79 59.03
CA GLY A 453 16.59 -9.29 60.15
C GLY A 453 15.81 -9.14 61.45
N VAL A 454 14.51 -8.80 61.39
CA VAL A 454 13.65 -8.65 62.57
C VAL A 454 13.00 -9.98 62.98
N SER A 455 12.50 -10.77 62.03
CA SER A 455 11.72 -11.98 62.34
C SER A 455 12.58 -13.15 62.85
N LEU A 456 13.80 -13.33 62.31
CA LEU A 456 14.70 -14.41 62.70
C LEU A 456 15.09 -14.39 64.18
N PRO A 457 15.55 -13.27 64.78
CA PRO A 457 15.89 -13.25 66.21
C PRO A 457 14.66 -13.48 67.10
N ILE A 458 13.49 -12.95 66.73
CA ILE A 458 12.23 -13.17 67.47
C ILE A 458 11.86 -14.66 67.44
N PHE A 459 11.96 -15.30 66.27
CA PHE A 459 11.70 -16.73 66.12
C PHE A 459 12.64 -17.57 66.99
N CYS A 460 13.95 -17.28 66.95
CA CYS A 460 14.95 -17.96 67.78
C CYS A 460 14.66 -17.81 69.28
N ALA A 461 14.29 -16.60 69.73
CA ALA A 461 13.91 -16.36 71.12
C ALA A 461 12.67 -17.17 71.52
N LEU A 462 11.61 -17.18 70.69
CA LEU A 462 10.39 -17.94 70.96
C LEU A 462 10.64 -19.45 71.00
N VAL A 463 11.43 -19.99 70.07
CA VAL A 463 11.82 -21.41 70.07
C VAL A 463 12.64 -21.76 71.32
N TYR A 464 13.58 -20.89 71.71
CA TYR A 464 14.35 -21.06 72.94
C TYR A 464 13.44 -21.11 74.18
N PHE A 465 12.51 -20.16 74.31
CA PHE A 465 11.54 -20.15 75.42
C PHE A 465 10.61 -21.36 75.39
N TYR A 466 10.22 -21.83 74.19
CA TYR A 466 9.39 -23.01 74.02
C TYR A 466 10.12 -24.28 74.51
N TRP A 467 11.39 -24.43 74.17
CA TRP A 467 12.21 -25.56 74.61
C TRP A 467 12.52 -25.52 76.10
N LYS A 468 12.88 -24.34 76.64
CA LYS A 468 13.18 -24.18 78.07
C LYS A 468 11.98 -24.50 78.98
N ARG A 469 10.76 -24.28 78.49
CA ARG A 469 9.51 -24.55 79.23
C ARG A 469 8.93 -25.96 79.01
N ARG A 470 9.67 -26.91 78.42
CA ARG A 470 9.20 -28.30 78.33
C ARG A 470 9.20 -28.94 79.74
N PRO A 471 8.08 -29.51 80.21
CA PRO A 471 8.09 -30.28 81.45
C PRO A 471 9.03 -31.48 81.30
N LYS A 472 9.77 -31.80 82.37
CA LYS A 472 10.57 -33.03 82.44
C LYS A 472 9.61 -34.23 82.34
N PRO A 473 9.97 -35.30 81.60
CA PRO A 473 9.15 -36.52 81.55
C PRO A 473 8.92 -37.03 82.98
N SER A 474 7.73 -37.58 83.25
CA SER A 474 7.43 -38.16 84.57
C SER A 474 8.31 -39.40 84.80
N PHE A 475 8.57 -39.74 86.06
CA PHE A 475 9.37 -40.90 86.43
C PHE A 475 8.87 -42.19 85.76
N LEU A 476 7.54 -42.34 85.70
CA LEU A 476 6.86 -43.45 85.01
C LEU A 476 7.18 -43.50 83.50
N GLU A 477 7.21 -42.35 82.82
CA GLU A 477 7.56 -42.30 81.38
C GLU A 477 9.03 -42.66 81.12
N GLU A 478 9.95 -42.24 81.99
CA GLU A 478 11.36 -42.62 81.88
C GLU A 478 11.57 -44.10 82.14
N GLU A 479 10.94 -44.65 83.16
CA GLU A 479 11.02 -46.07 83.50
C GLU A 479 10.40 -46.95 82.42
N LEU A 480 9.23 -46.56 81.89
CA LEU A 480 8.58 -47.23 80.77
C LEU A 480 9.45 -47.17 79.50
N LYS A 481 10.08 -46.04 79.20
CA LYS A 481 11.01 -45.91 78.06
C LYS A 481 12.24 -46.80 78.23
N LYS A 482 12.78 -46.90 79.44
CA LYS A 482 13.92 -47.78 79.76
C LYS A 482 13.55 -49.26 79.62
N ASN A 483 12.39 -49.67 80.15
CA ASN A 483 11.91 -51.06 80.09
C ASN A 483 11.54 -51.48 78.67
N ARG A 484 10.86 -50.61 77.89
CA ARG A 484 10.59 -50.85 76.46
C ARG A 484 11.87 -51.01 75.65
N LYS A 485 12.92 -50.27 75.96
CA LYS A 485 14.21 -50.40 75.27
C LYS A 485 14.92 -51.70 75.64
N LYS A 486 14.88 -52.11 76.92
CA LYS A 486 15.58 -53.31 77.42
C LYS A 486 14.91 -54.63 77.03
N TYR A 487 13.57 -54.67 76.98
CA TYR A 487 12.79 -55.91 76.78
C TYR A 487 11.81 -55.82 75.60
N LYS A 488 12.20 -55.09 74.54
CA LYS A 488 11.34 -54.73 73.39
C LYS A 488 10.59 -55.91 72.77
N GLU A 489 11.23 -57.07 72.68
CA GLU A 489 10.68 -58.27 72.02
C GLU A 489 9.79 -59.12 72.94
N LEU A 490 9.86 -58.88 74.25
CA LEU A 490 9.16 -59.67 75.26
C LEU A 490 7.91 -58.96 75.80
N ILE A 491 7.84 -57.64 75.70
CA ILE A 491 6.72 -56.85 76.22
C ILE A 491 5.71 -56.56 75.10
N SER A 492 4.46 -56.97 75.31
CA SER A 492 3.32 -56.61 74.45
C SER A 492 2.36 -55.69 75.21
N GLU A 493 2.05 -54.52 74.62
CA GLU A 493 1.16 -53.55 75.23
C GLU A 493 -0.30 -53.93 74.96
N VAL A 494 -1.12 -53.93 76.01
CA VAL A 494 -2.54 -54.30 75.95
C VAL A 494 -3.39 -53.23 76.62
N THR A 495 -4.58 -53.00 76.05
CA THR A 495 -5.53 -52.00 76.57
C THR A 495 -6.20 -52.48 77.87
N ASP A 496 -6.53 -53.76 77.92
CA ASP A 496 -7.12 -54.42 79.09
C ASP A 496 -6.62 -55.87 79.21
N PHE A 497 -6.63 -56.41 80.42
CA PHE A 497 -6.24 -57.79 80.67
C PHE A 497 -7.45 -58.74 80.58
N PRO A 498 -7.32 -59.93 79.98
CA PRO A 498 -8.34 -60.96 80.04
C PRO A 498 -8.76 -61.30 81.49
N THR A 499 -10.07 -61.40 81.69
CA THR A 499 -10.72 -61.72 82.96
C THR A 499 -10.18 -63.05 83.52
N ALA A 500 -9.76 -63.05 84.79
CA ALA A 500 -9.27 -64.26 85.44
C ALA A 500 -10.39 -65.30 85.58
N LYS A 501 -10.10 -66.56 85.27
CA LYS A 501 -11.01 -67.68 85.57
C LYS A 501 -10.99 -67.96 87.08
N GLU A 502 -12.10 -68.45 87.65
CA GLU A 502 -12.26 -68.66 89.12
C GLU A 502 -11.24 -69.62 89.75
N GLU A 503 -10.47 -70.36 88.94
CA GLU A 503 -9.44 -71.33 89.35
C GLU A 503 -7.99 -70.82 89.16
N GLU A 504 -7.77 -69.55 88.78
CA GLU A 504 -6.42 -69.00 88.57
C GLU A 504 -5.74 -68.55 89.88
N THR A 505 -4.48 -68.98 90.08
CA THR A 505 -3.64 -68.54 91.20
C THR A 505 -2.80 -67.33 90.79
N ILE A 506 -2.94 -66.20 91.48
CA ILE A 506 -2.15 -64.98 91.23
C ILE A 506 -0.92 -64.96 92.15
N ILE A 507 0.26 -64.79 91.57
CA ILE A 507 1.54 -64.68 92.28
C ILE A 507 2.16 -63.32 91.95
N ASP A 508 2.43 -62.53 92.99
CA ASP A 508 3.14 -61.26 92.81
C ASP A 508 4.64 -61.50 92.59
N ALA A 509 5.14 -61.06 91.44
CA ALA A 509 6.56 -61.08 91.11
C ALA A 509 7.26 -59.88 91.79
N SER A 510 8.43 -60.13 92.36
CA SER A 510 9.21 -59.12 93.08
C SER A 510 9.86 -58.07 92.17
N SER A 511 10.03 -58.37 90.88
CA SER A 511 10.61 -57.46 89.89
C SER A 511 10.16 -57.79 88.47
N LEU A 512 10.33 -56.83 87.55
CA LEU A 512 10.14 -57.08 86.11
C LEU A 512 11.08 -58.17 85.58
N GLU A 513 12.29 -58.30 86.15
CA GLU A 513 13.27 -59.31 85.73
C GLU A 513 12.84 -60.73 86.13
N ALA A 514 12.15 -60.87 87.27
CA ALA A 514 11.49 -62.12 87.63
C ALA A 514 10.41 -62.52 86.59
N LEU A 515 9.60 -61.55 86.12
CA LEU A 515 8.64 -61.79 85.04
C LEU A 515 9.32 -62.17 83.72
N VAL A 516 10.47 -61.56 83.39
CA VAL A 516 11.24 -61.91 82.18
C VAL A 516 11.73 -63.36 82.23
N ASN A 517 12.23 -63.81 83.38
CA ASN A 517 12.69 -65.20 83.53
C ASN A 517 11.53 -66.20 83.39
N ILE A 518 10.37 -65.89 83.97
CA ILE A 518 9.15 -66.71 83.84
C ILE A 518 8.66 -66.72 82.39
N SER A 519 8.64 -65.56 81.74
CA SER A 519 8.27 -65.38 80.33
C SER A 519 9.16 -66.21 79.40
N ASN A 520 10.48 -66.21 79.62
CA ASN A 520 11.44 -66.98 78.84
C ASN A 520 11.27 -68.49 79.03
N ASN A 521 11.05 -68.96 80.27
CA ASN A 521 10.86 -70.38 80.55
C ASN A 521 9.52 -70.92 80.04
N SER A 522 8.47 -70.10 80.10
CA SER A 522 7.12 -70.45 79.62
C SER A 522 6.91 -70.19 78.12
N LEU A 523 7.87 -69.51 77.47
CA LEU A 523 7.79 -69.03 76.08
C LEU A 523 6.55 -68.15 75.82
N LYS A 524 6.14 -67.33 76.80
CA LYS A 524 4.96 -66.46 76.70
C LYS A 524 5.32 -64.99 76.92
N PRO A 525 4.68 -64.03 76.22
CA PRO A 525 5.01 -62.62 76.32
C PRO A 525 4.58 -62.00 77.66
N ILE A 526 5.26 -60.93 78.06
CA ILE A 526 4.87 -60.07 79.18
C ILE A 526 3.86 -59.05 78.67
N LEU A 527 2.66 -59.07 79.20
CA LEU A 527 1.62 -58.11 78.85
C LEU A 527 1.76 -56.86 79.74
N LEU A 528 1.84 -55.68 79.12
CA LEU A 528 1.96 -54.38 79.79
C LEU A 528 0.66 -53.58 79.63
N ARG A 529 0.12 -53.11 80.74
CA ARG A 529 -0.93 -52.09 80.78
C ARG A 529 -0.40 -50.79 81.36
N VAL A 530 -0.51 -49.71 80.58
CA VAL A 530 -0.05 -48.37 80.93
C VAL A 530 -1.22 -47.57 81.52
N GLU A 531 -1.14 -47.23 82.80
CA GLU A 531 -2.09 -46.32 83.45
C GLU A 531 -1.38 -45.05 83.94
N PRO A 532 -2.11 -43.93 84.13
CA PRO A 532 -1.50 -42.64 84.47
C PRO A 532 -0.67 -42.63 85.76
N LYS A 533 -0.93 -43.58 86.69
CA LYS A 533 -0.29 -43.63 88.01
C LYS A 533 0.41 -44.96 88.31
N LYS A 534 0.26 -45.95 87.42
CA LYS A 534 0.88 -47.27 87.57
C LYS A 534 1.05 -47.98 86.23
N HIS A 535 2.04 -48.85 86.15
CA HIS A 535 2.26 -49.72 85.01
C HIS A 535 2.24 -51.15 85.51
N THR A 536 1.35 -51.96 84.94
CA THR A 536 1.16 -53.35 85.35
C THR A 536 1.73 -54.27 84.28
N TYR A 537 2.61 -55.17 84.69
CA TYR A 537 3.24 -56.19 83.87
C TYR A 537 2.78 -57.56 84.34
N TRP A 538 2.44 -58.47 83.44
CA TRP A 538 2.09 -59.83 83.85
C TRP A 538 2.36 -60.89 82.78
N VAL A 539 2.50 -62.14 83.22
CA VAL A 539 2.73 -63.32 82.38
C VAL A 539 1.78 -64.42 82.86
N ALA A 540 1.13 -65.12 81.93
CA ALA A 540 0.16 -66.18 82.24
C ALA A 540 0.73 -67.58 81.93
N ASP A 541 0.99 -68.41 82.93
CA ASP A 541 1.51 -69.78 82.76
C ASP A 541 0.51 -70.82 83.29
N GLY A 542 -0.18 -71.52 82.39
CA GLY A 542 -1.28 -72.41 82.75
C GLY A 542 -2.38 -71.71 83.55
N LEU A 543 -2.59 -72.17 84.79
CA LEU A 543 -3.53 -71.60 85.77
C LEU A 543 -2.87 -70.58 86.71
N THR A 544 -1.60 -70.23 86.49
CA THR A 544 -0.84 -69.32 87.35
C THR A 544 -0.58 -67.99 86.65
N ARG A 545 -0.84 -66.89 87.36
CA ARG A 545 -0.72 -65.53 86.86
C ARG A 545 0.36 -64.78 87.63
N TYR A 546 1.46 -64.41 86.97
CA TYR A 546 2.53 -63.65 87.62
C TYR A 546 2.39 -62.16 87.35
N CYS A 547 2.35 -61.31 88.38
CA CYS A 547 2.08 -59.87 88.26
C CYS A 547 3.18 -59.01 88.89
N TYR A 548 3.59 -57.92 88.22
CA TYR A 548 4.49 -56.90 88.76
C TYR A 548 3.88 -55.51 88.48
N VAL A 549 3.71 -54.70 89.52
CA VAL A 549 3.11 -53.37 89.42
C VAL A 549 4.14 -52.30 89.82
N VAL A 550 4.47 -51.42 88.88
CA VAL A 550 5.23 -50.20 89.14
C VAL A 550 4.22 -49.09 89.43
N LYS A 551 4.35 -48.39 90.56
CA LYS A 551 3.48 -47.26 90.91
C LYS A 551 4.34 -45.99 90.99
N GLU A 552 3.73 -44.85 90.71
CA GLU A 552 4.36 -43.56 91.01
C GLU A 552 4.55 -43.48 92.54
N GLY A 553 5.80 -43.24 92.97
CA GLY A 553 6.19 -43.14 94.38
C GLY A 553 5.81 -41.81 95.02
#